data_AF-K5XFQ7-F1
#
_entry.id   AF-K5XFQ7-F1
#
_cell.length_a   1.000
_cell.length_b   1.000
_cell.length_c   1.000
_cell.angle_alpha   90.00
_cell.angle_beta   90.00
_cell.angle_gamma   90.00
#
_symmetry.space_group_name_H-M   'P 1'
#
loop_
_entity.id
_entity.type
_entity.pdbx_description
1 polymer ?
#
loop_
_entity_poly.entity_id
_entity_poly.type
_entity_poly.pdbx_seq_one_letter_code
_entity_poly.pdbx_strand_id
1 'polypeptide(L)'
;MGQPELAEHRRRFAISTRSVLYFLAFFWIFGFTVAELGLVGHQLHRYGNSYENYANNQYKHGLGILLFSVVASLLVTLSHPWLSVWIISICSFIMAVFFGTGAGIIQQDAPFTGHGCKRKPLEDYPVAWRPYAVECDNIIAIQGVAWSLWVLYIFLWVGTLVQKLSVSVRATPENFYGSKV
;
A
#
# COMPACT_ATOMS: atom_id res chain seq x y z
N MET A 1 -23.11 51.58 -8.61
CA MET A 1 -21.85 51.61 -7.83
C MET A 1 -22.17 51.08 -6.44
N GLY A 2 -21.61 49.99 -5.92
CA GLY A 2 -20.60 49.06 -6.43
C GLY A 2 -20.68 47.74 -5.66
N GLN A 3 -20.26 46.67 -6.32
CA GLN A 3 -19.55 45.55 -5.69
C GLN A 3 -18.07 45.80 -6.00
N PRO A 4 -17.12 45.52 -5.08
CA PRO A 4 -16.85 44.14 -4.68
C PRO A 4 -16.31 43.98 -3.24
N GLU A 5 -17.02 43.27 -2.37
CA GLU A 5 -16.35 42.54 -1.29
C GLU A 5 -16.26 41.07 -1.68
N LEU A 6 -15.31 40.80 -2.58
CA LEU A 6 -14.63 39.50 -2.64
C LEU A 6 -13.89 39.35 -1.30
N ALA A 7 -14.63 38.96 -0.26
CA ALA A 7 -14.05 38.39 0.93
C ALA A 7 -13.36 37.11 0.48
N GLU A 8 -12.10 37.25 0.10
CA GLU A 8 -11.12 36.19 -0.04
C GLU A 8 -11.08 35.47 1.30
N HIS A 9 -11.97 34.49 1.46
CA HIS A 9 -11.94 33.55 2.55
C HIS A 9 -10.73 32.64 2.27
N ARG A 10 -9.53 33.22 2.45
CA ARG A 10 -8.26 32.53 2.52
C ARG A 10 -8.38 31.61 3.72
N ARG A 11 -8.95 30.41 3.50
CA ARG A 11 -9.01 29.35 4.50
C ARG A 11 -7.57 29.16 4.93
N ARG A 12 -7.21 29.67 6.11
CA ARG A 12 -5.91 29.39 6.70
C ARG A 12 -5.77 27.89 6.66
N PHE A 13 -4.68 27.42 6.08
CA PHE A 13 -4.32 26.01 6.06
C PHE A 13 -4.07 25.62 7.52
N ALA A 14 -5.14 25.30 8.24
CA ALA A 14 -5.07 24.91 9.62
C ALA A 14 -4.49 23.50 9.62
N ILE A 15 -3.20 23.40 9.97
CA ILE A 15 -2.51 22.13 10.19
C ILE A 15 -3.25 21.42 11.32
N SER A 16 -4.21 20.57 10.96
CA SER A 16 -4.88 19.66 11.86
C SER A 16 -4.10 18.34 11.87
N THR A 17 -4.09 17.64 13.00
CA THR A 17 -3.53 16.27 13.10
C THR A 17 -4.01 15.36 11.97
N ARG A 18 -5.27 15.53 11.55
CA ARG A 18 -5.86 14.81 10.41
C ARG A 18 -5.13 15.11 9.10
N SER A 19 -4.86 16.38 8.82
CA SER A 19 -4.14 16.80 7.61
C SER A 19 -2.72 16.25 7.58
N VAL A 20 -2.05 16.19 8.74
CA VAL A 20 -0.69 15.63 8.86
C VAL A 20 -0.71 14.12 8.61
N LEU A 21 -1.66 13.38 9.22
CA LEU A 21 -1.78 11.94 9.00
C LEU A 21 -2.10 11.58 7.55
N TYR A 22 -2.99 12.33 6.89
CA TYR A 22 -3.26 12.15 5.47
C TYR A 22 -2.02 12.42 4.62
N PHE A 23 -1.30 13.51 4.88
CA PHE A 23 -0.07 13.84 4.16
C PHE A 23 0.98 12.73 4.32
N LEU A 24 1.21 12.25 5.55
CA LEU A 24 2.13 11.16 5.81
C LEU A 24 1.69 9.86 5.11
N ALA A 25 0.41 9.51 5.16
CA ALA A 25 -0.11 8.33 4.50
C ALA A 25 0.14 8.38 2.98
N PHE A 26 -0.22 9.48 2.31
CA PHE A 26 0.02 9.65 0.88
C PHE A 26 1.50 9.70 0.52
N PHE A 27 2.33 10.34 1.35
CA PHE A 27 3.78 10.39 1.15
C PHE A 27 4.41 8.99 1.21
N TRP A 28 4.07 8.20 2.23
CA TRP A 28 4.57 6.82 2.37
C TRP A 28 4.04 5.90 1.28
N ILE A 29 2.75 5.99 0.93
CA ILE A 29 2.17 5.23 -0.17
C ILE A 29 2.93 5.55 -1.46
N PHE A 30 3.14 6.83 -1.79
CA PHE A 30 3.87 7.22 -2.98
C PHE A 30 5.30 6.66 -2.98
N GLY A 31 6.04 6.83 -1.88
CA GLY A 31 7.42 6.34 -1.75
C GLY A 31 7.54 4.82 -1.93
N PHE A 32 6.68 4.06 -1.24
CA PHE A 32 6.67 2.60 -1.37
C PHE A 32 6.19 2.13 -2.74
N THR A 33 5.21 2.79 -3.34
CA THR A 33 4.74 2.45 -4.68
C THR A 33 5.83 2.66 -5.73
N VAL A 34 6.62 3.73 -5.63
CA VAL A 34 7.77 3.96 -6.54
C VAL A 34 8.86 2.92 -6.30
N ALA A 35 9.14 2.57 -5.04
CA ALA A 35 10.10 1.51 -4.72
C ALA A 35 9.67 0.15 -5.30
N GLU A 36 8.40 -0.21 -5.12
CA GLU A 36 7.81 -1.45 -5.63
C GLU A 36 7.82 -1.49 -7.16
N LEU A 37 7.53 -0.37 -7.83
CA LEU A 37 7.64 -0.25 -9.29
C LEU A 37 9.06 -0.56 -9.77
N GLY A 38 10.09 -0.05 -9.07
CA GLY A 38 11.48 -0.34 -9.39
C GLY A 38 11.84 -1.81 -9.21
N LEU A 39 11.41 -2.41 -8.10
CA LEU A 39 11.71 -3.81 -7.77
C LEU A 39 11.01 -4.79 -8.72
N VAL A 40 9.69 -4.65 -8.89
CA VAL A 40 8.88 -5.49 -9.79
C VAL A 40 9.27 -5.26 -11.25
N GLY A 41 9.53 -4.00 -11.63
CA GLY A 41 10.00 -3.65 -12.97
C GLY A 41 11.35 -4.29 -13.30
N HIS A 42 12.29 -4.33 -12.34
CA HIS A 42 13.57 -5.01 -12.52
C HIS A 42 13.40 -6.52 -12.80
N GLN A 43 12.54 -7.19 -12.02
CA GLN A 43 12.23 -8.62 -12.20
C GLN A 43 11.61 -8.88 -13.59
N LEU A 44 10.58 -8.12 -13.96
CA LEU A 44 9.88 -8.31 -15.24
C LEU A 44 10.77 -7.99 -16.46
N HIS A 45 11.62 -6.97 -16.38
CA HIS A 45 12.57 -6.65 -17.46
C HIS A 45 13.63 -7.74 -17.63
N ARG A 46 14.10 -8.34 -16.53
CA ARG A 46 15.13 -9.37 -16.56
C ARG A 46 14.65 -10.69 -17.13
N TYR A 47 13.49 -11.16 -16.67
CA TYR A 47 12.93 -12.47 -17.08
C TYR A 47 12.01 -12.37 -18.30
N GLY A 48 11.64 -11.16 -18.73
CA GLY A 48 10.85 -10.93 -19.93
C GLY A 48 9.43 -11.51 -19.84
N ASN A 49 8.82 -11.77 -21.00
CA ASN A 49 7.42 -12.22 -21.09
C ASN A 49 7.24 -13.75 -21.25
N SER A 50 8.30 -14.55 -21.29
CA SER A 50 8.14 -16.02 -21.34
C SER A 50 7.79 -16.57 -19.95
N TYR A 51 6.90 -17.55 -19.87
CA TYR A 51 6.56 -18.21 -18.60
C TYR A 51 7.68 -19.14 -18.10
N GLU A 52 8.48 -19.70 -19.02
CA GLU A 52 9.58 -20.62 -18.70
C GLU A 52 10.71 -19.97 -17.90
N ASN A 53 10.81 -18.65 -17.98
CA ASN A 53 11.82 -17.88 -17.26
C ASN A 53 11.47 -17.70 -15.78
N TYR A 54 10.22 -17.94 -15.37
CA TYR A 54 9.73 -17.79 -14.00
C TYR A 54 9.73 -19.12 -13.27
N ALA A 55 9.91 -19.10 -11.94
CA ALA A 55 9.86 -20.32 -11.12
C ALA A 55 8.53 -21.08 -11.29
N ASN A 56 7.44 -20.34 -11.49
CA ASN A 56 6.14 -20.87 -11.90
C ASN A 56 5.23 -19.75 -12.43
N ASN A 57 4.04 -20.14 -12.89
CA ASN A 57 3.04 -19.22 -13.42
C ASN A 57 2.41 -18.32 -12.34
N GLN A 58 2.30 -18.79 -11.10
CA GLN A 58 1.70 -18.03 -10.00
C GLN A 58 2.57 -16.82 -9.65
N TYR A 59 3.89 -17.00 -9.52
CA TYR A 59 4.85 -15.95 -9.30
C TYR A 59 4.78 -14.86 -10.38
N LYS A 60 4.76 -15.26 -11.67
CA LYS A 60 4.64 -14.31 -12.77
C LYS A 60 3.33 -13.51 -12.71
N HIS A 61 2.21 -14.18 -12.43
CA HIS A 61 0.93 -13.48 -12.27
C HIS A 61 0.90 -12.57 -11.03
N GLY A 62 1.53 -12.98 -9.93
CA GLY A 62 1.71 -12.16 -8.74
C GLY A 62 2.48 -10.87 -9.04
N LEU A 63 3.61 -10.97 -9.76
CA LEU A 63 4.35 -9.80 -10.24
C LEU A 63 3.51 -8.92 -11.18
N GLY A 64 2.69 -9.52 -12.05
CA GLY A 64 1.77 -8.78 -12.91
C GLY A 64 0.69 -8.01 -12.15
N ILE A 65 0.10 -8.64 -11.11
CA ILE A 65 -0.87 -7.99 -10.22
C ILE A 65 -0.20 -6.83 -9.48
N LEU A 66 1.01 -7.03 -8.95
CA LEU A 66 1.75 -5.97 -8.27
C LEU A 66 2.10 -4.83 -9.22
N LEU A 67 2.55 -5.12 -10.45
CA LEU A 67 2.81 -4.10 -11.47
C LEU A 67 1.56 -3.27 -11.78
N PHE A 68 0.43 -3.93 -12.04
CA PHE A 68 -0.83 -3.22 -12.25
C PHE A 68 -1.20 -2.38 -11.02
N SER A 69 -0.98 -2.92 -9.83
CA SER A 69 -1.30 -2.25 -8.57
C SER A 69 -0.45 -1.01 -8.36
N VAL A 70 0.85 -1.06 -8.63
CA VAL A 70 1.70 0.13 -8.50
C VAL A 70 1.32 1.21 -9.49
N VAL A 71 1.00 0.86 -10.75
CA VAL A 71 0.54 1.84 -11.75
C VAL A 71 -0.77 2.48 -11.32
N ALA A 72 -1.76 1.68 -10.90
CA ALA A 72 -3.04 2.18 -10.40
C ALA A 72 -2.86 3.05 -9.14
N SER A 73 -1.98 2.64 -8.21
CA SER A 73 -1.61 3.39 -7.02
C SER A 73 -1.00 4.74 -7.36
N LEU A 74 -0.08 4.82 -8.32
CA LEU A 74 0.50 6.07 -8.78
C LEU A 74 -0.56 7.00 -9.38
N LEU A 75 -1.46 6.47 -10.19
CA LEU A 75 -2.57 7.26 -10.74
C LEU A 75 -3.46 7.81 -9.63
N VAL A 76 -3.81 7.01 -8.62
CA VAL A 76 -4.62 7.44 -7.48
C VAL A 76 -3.90 8.46 -6.61
N THR A 77 -2.62 8.26 -6.32
CA THR A 77 -1.83 9.19 -5.50
C THR A 77 -1.57 10.51 -6.21
N LEU A 78 -1.36 10.51 -7.53
CA LEU A 78 -1.23 11.76 -8.30
C LEU A 78 -2.57 12.48 -8.43
N SER A 79 -3.67 11.75 -8.64
CA SER A 79 -5.00 12.35 -8.81
C SER A 79 -5.70 12.71 -7.49
N HIS A 80 -5.17 12.29 -6.34
CA HIS A 80 -5.81 12.47 -5.03
C HIS A 80 -6.30 13.89 -4.70
N PRO A 81 -5.65 14.99 -5.12
CA PRO A 81 -6.14 16.35 -4.80
C PRO A 81 -7.47 16.69 -5.48
N TRP A 82 -7.78 16.03 -6.59
CA TRP A 82 -9.01 16.23 -7.36
C TRP A 82 -10.09 15.18 -7.06
N LEU A 83 -9.76 14.13 -6.31
CA LEU A 83 -10.69 13.06 -5.99
C LEU A 83 -11.51 13.38 -4.74
N SER A 84 -12.78 12.97 -4.76
CA SER A 84 -13.59 12.99 -3.54
C SER A 84 -13.09 11.93 -2.56
N VAL A 85 -13.23 12.21 -1.26
CA VAL A 85 -12.87 11.28 -0.18
C VAL A 85 -13.56 9.91 -0.33
N TRP A 86 -14.75 9.86 -0.93
CA TRP A 86 -15.45 8.59 -1.19
C TRP A 86 -14.75 7.75 -2.27
N ILE A 87 -14.32 8.40 -3.36
CA ILE A 87 -13.55 7.71 -4.40
C ILE A 87 -12.21 7.23 -3.84
N ILE A 88 -11.53 8.06 -3.03
CA ILE A 88 -10.29 7.65 -2.35
C ILE A 88 -10.52 6.41 -1.47
N SER A 89 -11.63 6.37 -0.73
CA SER A 89 -11.99 5.20 0.08
C SER A 89 -12.16 3.94 -0.79
N ILE A 90 -12.93 4.01 -1.88
CA ILE A 90 -13.13 2.86 -2.78
C ILE A 90 -11.79 2.42 -3.40
N CYS A 91 -11.02 3.36 -3.94
CA CYS A 91 -9.71 3.08 -4.51
C CYS A 91 -8.78 2.45 -3.47
N SER A 92 -8.73 2.97 -2.24
CA SER A 92 -7.88 2.43 -1.19
C SER A 92 -8.23 0.99 -0.82
N PHE A 93 -9.52 0.62 -0.83
CA PHE A 93 -9.94 -0.76 -0.63
C PHE A 93 -9.50 -1.68 -1.78
N ILE A 94 -9.73 -1.26 -3.03
CA ILE A 94 -9.31 -2.03 -4.22
C ILE A 94 -7.79 -2.24 -4.19
N MET A 95 -7.04 -1.17 -3.90
CA MET A 95 -5.59 -1.23 -3.81
C MET A 95 -5.11 -2.15 -2.69
N ALA A 96 -5.75 -2.09 -1.52
CA ALA A 96 -5.45 -3.01 -0.43
C ALA A 96 -5.64 -4.46 -0.89
N VAL A 97 -6.79 -4.80 -1.48
CA VAL A 97 -7.04 -6.18 -1.95
C VAL A 97 -5.95 -6.63 -2.94
N PHE A 98 -5.54 -5.77 -3.86
CA PHE A 98 -4.59 -6.15 -4.89
C PHE A 98 -3.16 -6.32 -4.34
N PHE A 99 -2.68 -5.36 -3.52
CA PHE A 99 -1.37 -5.48 -2.86
C PHE A 99 -1.33 -6.67 -1.89
N GLY A 100 -2.41 -6.89 -1.11
CA GLY A 100 -2.50 -8.03 -0.20
C GLY A 100 -2.53 -9.37 -0.95
N THR A 101 -3.24 -9.44 -2.08
CA THR A 101 -3.25 -10.64 -2.93
C THR A 101 -1.87 -10.90 -3.56
N GLY A 102 -1.24 -9.86 -4.13
CA GLY A 102 0.10 -9.98 -4.71
C GLY A 102 1.16 -10.41 -3.68
N ALA A 103 1.15 -9.79 -2.50
CA ALA A 103 2.03 -10.16 -1.40
C ALA A 103 1.77 -11.60 -0.90
N GLY A 104 0.50 -11.98 -0.78
CA GLY A 104 0.10 -13.32 -0.34
C GLY A 104 0.52 -14.42 -1.31
N ILE A 105 0.37 -14.21 -2.62
CA ILE A 105 0.82 -15.16 -3.64
C ILE A 105 2.33 -15.34 -3.56
N ILE A 106 3.11 -14.26 -3.55
CA ILE A 106 4.57 -14.34 -3.48
C ILE A 106 5.01 -15.01 -2.18
N GLN A 107 4.37 -14.70 -1.05
CA GLN A 107 4.69 -15.31 0.23
C GLN A 107 4.42 -16.82 0.28
N GLN A 108 3.32 -17.26 -0.32
CA GLN A 108 2.94 -18.67 -0.33
C GLN A 108 3.87 -19.48 -1.23
N ASP A 109 4.31 -18.88 -2.33
CA ASP A 109 4.96 -19.57 -3.43
C ASP A 109 6.49 -19.51 -3.35
N ALA A 110 7.04 -18.38 -2.91
CA ALA A 110 8.47 -18.20 -2.74
C ALA A 110 8.97 -18.92 -1.47
N PRO A 111 10.00 -19.78 -1.55
CA PRO A 111 10.57 -20.49 -0.39
C PRO A 111 11.46 -19.59 0.48
N PHE A 112 11.47 -18.29 0.21
CA PHE A 112 12.32 -17.29 0.85
C PHE A 112 11.61 -16.70 2.07
N THR A 113 12.21 -16.81 3.25
CA THR A 113 11.58 -16.34 4.49
C THR A 113 12.51 -15.43 5.29
N GLY A 114 11.98 -14.25 5.65
CA GLY A 114 12.62 -13.29 6.56
C GLY A 114 14.00 -12.79 6.10
N HIS A 115 14.93 -12.61 7.03
CA HIS A 115 16.29 -12.12 6.71
C HIS A 115 17.27 -13.25 6.29
N GLY A 116 16.73 -14.41 5.87
CA GLY A 116 17.46 -15.67 5.81
C GLY A 116 18.05 -16.07 4.45
N CYS A 117 18.11 -15.16 3.47
CA CYS A 117 18.46 -15.47 2.08
C CYS A 117 19.80 -16.19 1.86
N LYS A 118 20.74 -16.10 2.81
CA LYS A 118 22.08 -16.69 2.72
C LYS A 118 22.33 -17.85 3.69
N ARG A 119 21.30 -18.32 4.41
CA ARG A 119 21.45 -19.36 5.45
C ARG A 119 21.32 -20.79 4.93
N LYS A 120 20.65 -21.00 3.80
CA LYS A 120 20.44 -22.33 3.22
C LYS A 120 21.36 -22.54 2.01
N PRO A 121 22.03 -23.69 1.89
CA PRO A 121 22.75 -24.05 0.67
C PRO A 121 21.77 -24.12 -0.53
N LEU A 122 22.29 -23.88 -1.73
CA LEU A 122 21.48 -23.81 -2.97
C LEU A 122 20.67 -25.10 -3.21
N GLU A 123 21.22 -26.23 -2.78
CA GLU A 123 20.66 -27.57 -2.95
C GLU A 123 19.34 -27.77 -2.19
N ASP A 124 19.15 -27.05 -1.08
CA ASP A 124 17.96 -27.11 -0.24
C ASP A 124 16.76 -26.37 -0.86
N TYR A 125 16.98 -25.55 -1.88
CA TYR A 125 15.91 -24.87 -2.59
C TYR A 125 15.28 -25.77 -3.67
N PRO A 126 13.95 -25.69 -3.87
CA PRO A 126 13.28 -26.35 -4.97
C PRO A 126 13.92 -25.98 -6.31
N VAL A 127 14.02 -26.94 -7.23
CA VAL A 127 14.77 -26.79 -8.50
C VAL A 127 14.39 -25.52 -9.26
N ALA A 128 13.10 -25.21 -9.33
CA ALA A 128 12.58 -24.02 -10.01
C ALA A 128 13.01 -22.69 -9.37
N TRP A 129 13.26 -22.66 -8.06
CA TRP A 129 13.63 -21.47 -7.29
C TRP A 129 15.14 -21.29 -7.11
N ARG A 130 15.96 -22.30 -7.45
CA ARG A 130 17.42 -22.20 -7.34
C ARG A 130 18.03 -21.02 -8.11
N PRO A 131 17.59 -20.68 -9.34
CA PRO A 131 18.12 -19.51 -10.06
C PRO A 131 17.85 -18.19 -9.32
N TYR A 132 16.80 -18.16 -8.50
CA TYR A 132 16.35 -17.00 -7.75
C TYR A 132 17.01 -16.89 -6.36
N ALA A 133 17.79 -17.87 -5.93
CA ALA A 133 18.42 -17.86 -4.61
C ALA A 133 19.37 -16.67 -4.44
N VAL A 134 20.06 -16.25 -5.50
CA VAL A 134 20.93 -15.06 -5.50
C VAL A 134 20.14 -13.75 -5.47
N GLU A 135 18.86 -13.78 -5.80
CA GLU A 135 17.95 -12.62 -5.83
C GLU A 135 16.92 -12.65 -4.69
N CYS A 136 17.10 -13.54 -3.73
CA CYS A 136 16.20 -13.70 -2.61
C CYS A 136 15.94 -12.36 -1.88
N ASP A 137 16.97 -11.52 -1.71
CA ASP A 137 16.83 -10.21 -1.07
C ASP A 137 15.83 -9.30 -1.83
N ASN A 138 15.80 -9.36 -3.16
CA ASN A 138 14.85 -8.60 -3.98
C ASN A 138 13.42 -9.13 -3.84
N ILE A 139 13.24 -10.45 -3.84
CA ILE A 139 11.91 -11.07 -3.73
C ILE A 139 11.30 -10.78 -2.36
N ILE A 140 12.10 -10.85 -1.31
CA ILE A 140 11.67 -10.50 0.05
C ILE A 140 11.40 -8.99 0.16
N ALA A 141 12.18 -8.14 -0.51
CA ALA A 141 11.91 -6.71 -0.55
C ALA A 141 10.55 -6.41 -1.21
N ILE A 142 10.26 -7.03 -2.36
CA ILE A 142 8.94 -6.94 -3.04
C ILE A 142 7.82 -7.35 -2.08
N GLN A 143 7.96 -8.52 -1.46
CA GLN A 143 6.95 -9.01 -0.50
C GLN A 143 6.75 -8.04 0.68
N GLY A 144 7.83 -7.52 1.26
CA GLY A 144 7.77 -6.60 2.40
C GLY A 144 7.16 -5.26 2.05
N VAL A 145 7.49 -4.71 0.89
CA VAL A 145 6.93 -3.45 0.39
C VAL A 145 5.46 -3.63 0.01
N ALA A 146 5.08 -4.73 -0.64
CA ALA A 146 3.69 -5.05 -0.95
C ALA A 146 2.81 -5.20 0.31
N TRP A 147 3.30 -5.88 1.37
CA TRP A 147 2.60 -5.93 2.65
C TRP A 147 2.50 -4.55 3.32
N SER A 148 3.55 -3.74 3.23
CA SER A 148 3.53 -2.38 3.78
C SER A 148 2.49 -1.51 3.07
N LEU A 149 2.39 -1.62 1.75
CA LEU A 149 1.37 -0.95 0.94
C LEU A 149 -0.03 -1.45 1.28
N TRP A 150 -0.22 -2.76 1.47
CA TRP A 150 -1.50 -3.31 1.97
C TRP A 150 -1.91 -2.66 3.29
N VAL A 151 -1.02 -2.62 4.29
CA VAL A 151 -1.28 -2.01 5.60
C VAL A 151 -1.65 -0.54 5.44
N LEU A 152 -0.88 0.23 4.69
CA LEU A 152 -1.11 1.66 4.49
C LEU A 152 -2.45 1.92 3.82
N TYR A 153 -2.82 1.12 2.81
CA TYR A 153 -4.11 1.26 2.14
C TYR A 153 -5.29 0.86 3.02
N ILE A 154 -5.15 -0.15 3.89
CA ILE A 154 -6.16 -0.48 4.91
C ILE A 154 -6.33 0.66 5.90
N PHE A 155 -5.23 1.25 6.40
CA PHE A 155 -5.31 2.40 7.31
C PHE A 155 -5.97 3.61 6.65
N LEU A 156 -5.63 3.89 5.39
CA LEU A 156 -6.27 4.96 4.62
C LEU A 156 -7.76 4.69 4.41
N TRP A 157 -8.13 3.45 4.08
CA TRP A 157 -9.52 3.04 3.90
C TRP A 157 -10.33 3.20 5.18
N VAL A 158 -9.84 2.67 6.31
CA VAL A 158 -10.52 2.81 7.61
C VAL A 158 -10.59 4.27 8.02
N GLY A 159 -9.51 5.04 7.85
CA GLY A 159 -9.48 6.47 8.18
C GLY A 159 -10.48 7.29 7.37
N THR A 160 -10.59 7.03 6.07
CA THR A 160 -11.55 7.71 5.18
C THR A 160 -13.00 7.30 5.49
N LEU A 161 -13.25 6.03 5.85
CA LEU A 161 -14.56 5.57 6.31
C LEU A 161 -15.00 6.20 7.63
N VAL A 162 -14.13 6.21 8.65
CA VAL A 162 -14.40 6.84 9.96
C VAL A 162 -14.76 8.31 9.78
N GLN A 163 -14.03 9.02 8.90
CA GLN A 163 -14.32 10.41 8.57
C GLN A 163 -15.67 10.60 7.88
N LYS A 164 -16.04 9.70 6.95
CA LYS A 164 -17.29 9.82 6.20
C LYS A 164 -18.52 9.42 7.01
N LEU A 165 -18.41 8.37 7.80
CA LEU A 165 -19.47 7.90 8.68
C LEU A 165 -19.61 8.77 9.95
N SER A 166 -18.75 9.78 10.11
CA SER A 166 -18.73 10.67 11.28
C SER A 166 -18.77 9.91 12.60
N VAL A 167 -18.01 8.80 12.67
CA VAL A 167 -17.90 8.00 13.90
C VAL A 167 -17.17 8.84 14.93
N SER A 168 -17.94 9.53 15.75
CA SER A 168 -17.45 10.26 16.90
C SER A 168 -17.39 9.30 18.06
N VAL A 169 -16.21 9.14 18.65
CA VAL A 169 -16.08 8.44 19.94
C VAL A 169 -16.84 9.31 20.94
N ARG A 170 -18.07 8.93 21.25
CA ARG A 170 -18.86 9.58 22.30
C ARG A 170 -18.07 9.39 23.59
N ALA A 171 -17.64 10.49 24.21
CA ALA A 171 -17.04 10.44 25.53
C ALA A 171 -17.97 9.60 26.43
N THR A 172 -17.44 8.54 27.02
CA THR A 172 -18.15 7.78 28.05
C THR A 172 -18.70 8.79 29.06
N PRO A 173 -20.00 8.78 29.37
CA PRO A 173 -20.53 9.64 30.40
C PRO A 173 -19.84 9.26 31.71
N GLU A 174 -18.87 10.05 32.14
CA GLU A 174 -18.16 9.92 33.42
C GLU A 174 -19.12 10.01 34.63
N ASN A 175 -20.42 10.25 34.39
CA ASN A 175 -21.48 10.37 35.39
C ASN A 175 -22.27 9.07 35.68
N PHE A 176 -21.97 7.92 35.05
CA PHE A 176 -22.70 6.67 35.37
C PHE A 176 -22.14 5.88 36.58
N TYR A 177 -20.90 6.12 37.00
CA TYR A 177 -20.26 5.35 38.09
C TYR A 177 -19.75 6.20 39.27
N GLY A 178 -20.16 7.47 39.36
CA GLY A 178 -19.66 8.41 40.37
C GLY A 178 -20.76 9.13 41.14
N SER A 179 -21.60 8.41 41.89
CA SER A 179 -22.35 9.01 42.99
C SER A 179 -21.36 9.24 44.14
N LYS A 180 -20.80 10.45 44.24
CA LYS A 180 -20.15 10.88 45.48
C LYS A 180 -21.25 11.28 46.45
N VAL A 181 -21.42 10.40 47.45
CA VAL A 181 -22.08 10.66 48.74
C VAL A 181 -21.48 11.91 49.37
#